data_AF-A0A3B9ACY0-F1
#
_entry.id   AF-A0A3B9ACY0-F1
#
_cell.length_a   1.000
_cell.length_b   1.000
_cell.length_c   1.000
_cell.angle_alpha   90.00
_cell.angle_beta   90.00
_cell.angle_gamma   90.00
#
_symmetry.space_group_name_H-M   'P 1'
#
loop_
_entity.id
_entity.type
_entity.pdbx_description
1 polymer ?
#
loop_
_entity_poly.entity_id
_entity_poly.type
_entity_poly.pdbx_seq_one_letter_code
_entity_poly.pdbx_strand_id
1 'polypeptide(L)'
;GRQYRLFDYLGAEDAERVLVLMGSGAEAAEETVDHLLARGEKVGLLKVRLFRPFAPQYLIDALPPTVTNIAVLDRTKEPGAEGEPLYKDVITALAEHQMSDRPRFKAPPKVVGGRYGLGSKEFSPAMIKGIYDELAKPQAKNHFTVGIIDDVQGRNLAWDPTFRTDANRNTRQCLFYGLGSDGTVSANKNSII
;
A
#
# COMPACT_ATOMS: atom_id res chain seq x y z
N GLY A 1 -15.33 19.16 -8.63
CA GLY A 1 -15.28 17.86 -9.34
C GLY A 1 -14.18 17.00 -8.74
N ARG A 2 -14.22 15.67 -8.92
CA ARG A 2 -13.13 14.77 -8.50
C ARG A 2 -11.93 14.95 -9.42
N GLN A 3 -10.74 15.14 -8.87
CA GLN A 3 -9.49 15.31 -9.61
C GLN A 3 -8.63 14.05 -9.49
N TYR A 4 -7.92 13.71 -10.55
CA TYR A 4 -7.04 12.54 -10.61
C TYR A 4 -5.74 12.91 -11.33
N ARG A 5 -4.63 12.32 -10.89
CA ARG A 5 -3.33 12.38 -11.57
C ARG A 5 -2.90 10.97 -11.98
N LEU A 6 -1.83 10.86 -12.77
CA LEU A 6 -1.26 9.56 -13.15
C LEU A 6 -0.82 8.76 -11.91
N PHE A 7 -0.29 9.49 -10.94
CA PHE A 7 0.10 9.03 -9.61
C PHE A 7 -0.48 10.02 -8.60
N ASP A 8 -1.40 9.57 -7.76
CA ASP A 8 -2.01 10.41 -6.72
C ASP A 8 -1.30 10.15 -5.38
N TYR A 9 -0.67 11.19 -4.83
CA TYR A 9 -0.10 11.14 -3.49
C TYR A 9 -1.10 11.65 -2.45
N LEU A 10 -1.15 10.97 -1.30
CA LEU A 10 -1.84 11.38 -0.09
C LEU A 10 -0.97 11.00 1.12
N GLY A 11 -0.81 11.89 2.08
CA GLY A 11 0.08 11.67 3.21
C GLY A 11 0.59 12.97 3.81
N ALA A 12 1.53 12.84 4.73
CA ALA A 12 2.26 13.99 5.27
C ALA A 12 3.14 14.62 4.19
N GLU A 13 3.15 15.96 4.09
CA GLU A 13 4.05 16.66 3.16
C GLU A 13 5.54 16.39 3.47
N ASP A 14 5.85 16.01 4.71
CA ASP A 14 7.17 15.61 5.17
C ASP A 14 7.28 14.09 5.45
N ALA A 15 6.49 13.26 4.74
CA ALA A 15 6.53 11.82 4.91
C ALA A 15 7.93 11.23 4.69
N GLU A 16 8.29 10.29 5.56
CA GLU A 16 9.56 9.55 5.50
C GLU A 16 9.36 8.13 4.95
N ARG A 17 8.17 7.56 5.17
CA ARG A 17 7.79 6.21 4.76
C ARG A 17 6.57 6.26 3.83
N VAL A 18 6.71 5.74 2.61
CA VAL A 18 5.63 5.76 1.61
C VAL A 18 5.28 4.35 1.15
N LEU A 19 3.98 4.09 1.01
CA LEU A 19 3.44 2.90 0.38
C LEU A 19 3.06 3.22 -1.08
N VAL A 20 3.49 2.40 -2.04
CA VAL A 20 3.14 2.53 -3.45
C VAL A 20 2.33 1.29 -3.86
N LEU A 21 1.09 1.49 -4.33
CA LEU A 21 0.26 0.39 -4.81
C LEU A 21 -0.81 0.83 -5.81
N MET A 22 -1.48 -0.17 -6.38
CA MET A 22 -2.54 0.00 -7.36
C MET A 22 -3.81 -0.78 -6.96
N GLY A 23 -4.96 -0.29 -7.42
CA GLY A 23 -6.26 -0.97 -7.26
C GLY A 23 -6.89 -0.77 -5.89
N SER A 24 -7.83 -1.65 -5.53
CA SER A 24 -8.68 -1.49 -4.34
C SER A 24 -7.93 -1.44 -3.01
N GLY A 25 -6.73 -2.04 -2.94
CA GLY A 25 -5.90 -1.95 -1.72
C GLY A 25 -5.52 -0.52 -1.35
N ALA A 26 -5.51 0.40 -2.32
CA ALA A 26 -5.19 1.81 -2.09
C ALA A 26 -6.21 2.53 -1.21
N GLU A 27 -7.48 2.09 -1.20
CA GLU A 27 -8.53 2.73 -0.39
C GLU A 27 -8.41 2.30 1.08
N ALA A 28 -8.12 1.02 1.34
CA ALA A 28 -7.78 0.55 2.69
C ALA A 28 -6.48 1.19 3.20
N ALA A 29 -5.52 1.44 2.30
CA ALA A 29 -4.28 2.12 2.64
C ALA A 29 -4.49 3.60 2.98
N GLU A 30 -5.36 4.30 2.24
CA GLU A 30 -5.72 5.70 2.53
C GLU A 30 -6.36 5.81 3.91
N GLU A 31 -7.35 4.97 4.23
CA GLU A 31 -7.96 4.95 5.57
C GLU A 31 -6.92 4.71 6.68
N THR A 32 -5.95 3.83 6.43
CA THR A 32 -4.87 3.56 7.38
C THR A 32 -3.94 4.75 7.51
N VAL A 33 -3.56 5.40 6.40
CA VAL A 33 -2.72 6.59 6.41
C VAL A 33 -3.40 7.71 7.19
N ASP A 34 -4.68 8.00 6.96
CA ASP A 34 -5.42 9.03 7.70
C ASP A 34 -5.37 8.79 9.21
N HIS A 35 -5.56 7.55 9.65
CA HIS A 35 -5.47 7.15 11.06
C HIS A 35 -4.08 7.40 11.66
N LEU A 36 -3.01 7.14 10.89
CA LEU A 36 -1.63 7.32 11.33
C LEU A 36 -1.19 8.78 11.31
N LEU A 37 -1.64 9.56 10.32
CA LEU A 37 -1.43 11.01 10.26
C LEU A 37 -2.05 11.72 11.46
N ALA A 38 -3.27 11.33 11.86
CA ALA A 38 -3.92 11.84 13.07
C ALA A 38 -3.13 11.57 14.36
N ARG A 39 -2.15 10.66 14.31
CA ARG A 39 -1.24 10.31 15.42
C ARG A 39 0.19 10.84 15.22
N GLY A 40 0.40 11.72 14.24
CA GLY A 40 1.67 12.38 13.97
C GLY A 40 2.70 11.51 13.26
N GLU A 41 2.31 10.36 12.70
CA GLU A 41 3.24 9.55 11.92
C GLU A 41 3.51 10.17 10.54
N LYS A 42 4.79 10.20 10.16
CA LYS A 42 5.25 10.72 8.86
C LYS A 42 5.15 9.68 7.75
N VAL A 43 3.91 9.33 7.42
CA VAL A 43 3.60 8.30 6.40
C VAL A 43 2.88 8.90 5.19
N GLY A 44 3.01 8.22 4.06
CA GLY A 44 2.23 8.55 2.87
C GLY A 44 1.90 7.34 2.01
N LEU A 45 1.02 7.57 1.05
CA LEU A 45 0.50 6.63 0.09
C LEU A 45 0.59 7.27 -1.31
N LEU A 46 1.13 6.52 -2.26
CA LEU A 46 1.09 6.87 -3.68
C LEU A 46 0.25 5.83 -4.42
N LYS A 47 -0.88 6.29 -4.94
CA LYS A 47 -1.83 5.49 -5.73
C LYS A 47 -1.44 5.55 -7.20
N VAL A 48 -1.07 4.42 -7.77
CA VAL A 48 -0.83 4.29 -9.22
C VAL A 48 -2.16 4.23 -9.95
N ARG A 49 -2.47 5.23 -10.77
CA ARG A 49 -3.70 5.29 -11.58
C ARG A 49 -3.48 4.81 -13.01
N LEU A 50 -2.38 5.24 -13.63
CA LEU A 50 -1.98 4.81 -14.97
C LEU A 50 -0.72 3.94 -14.88
N PHE A 51 -0.90 2.62 -14.98
CA PHE A 51 0.23 1.69 -14.96
C PHE A 51 1.00 1.67 -16.29
N ARG A 52 0.29 1.79 -17.43
CA ARG A 52 0.91 1.85 -18.77
C ARG A 52 0.20 2.85 -19.68
N PRO A 53 0.92 3.67 -20.46
CA PRO A 53 2.38 3.86 -20.44
C PRO A 53 2.86 4.37 -19.07
N PHE A 54 3.96 3.81 -18.56
CA PHE A 54 4.50 4.22 -17.26
C PHE A 54 5.25 5.53 -17.44
N ALA A 55 4.94 6.55 -16.63
CA ALA A 55 5.50 7.89 -16.76
C ALA A 55 6.34 8.26 -15.51
N PRO A 56 7.60 7.80 -15.42
CA PRO A 56 8.45 7.90 -14.23
C PRO A 56 8.50 9.29 -13.60
N GLN A 57 8.64 10.33 -14.42
CA GLN A 57 8.75 11.70 -13.95
C GLN A 57 7.54 12.12 -13.09
N TYR A 58 6.33 11.72 -13.45
CA TYR A 58 5.12 12.04 -12.68
C TYR A 58 5.04 11.26 -11.35
N LEU A 59 5.63 10.05 -11.29
CA LEU A 59 5.75 9.30 -10.04
C LEU A 59 6.73 9.99 -9.10
N ILE A 60 7.91 10.34 -9.61
CA ILE A 60 8.93 11.06 -8.86
C ILE A 60 8.36 12.40 -8.38
N ASP A 61 7.62 13.10 -9.24
CA ASP A 61 7.05 14.40 -8.92
C ASP A 61 5.92 14.38 -7.89
N ALA A 62 5.27 13.24 -7.71
CA ALA A 62 4.26 13.04 -6.69
C ALA A 62 4.85 12.73 -5.31
N LEU A 63 6.08 12.20 -5.23
CA LEU A 63 6.71 11.82 -3.96
C LEU A 63 7.30 13.04 -3.22
N PRO A 64 7.10 13.17 -1.89
CA PRO A 64 7.81 14.18 -1.11
C PRO A 64 9.34 14.00 -1.14
N PRO A 65 10.12 15.08 -1.13
CA PRO A 65 11.59 15.00 -1.14
C PRO A 65 12.17 14.40 0.16
N THR A 66 11.37 14.32 1.22
CA THR A 66 11.71 13.77 2.55
C THR A 66 11.65 12.26 2.63
N VAL A 67 11.13 11.57 1.60
CA VAL A 67 10.94 10.13 1.61
C VAL A 67 12.29 9.42 1.69
N THR A 68 12.43 8.51 2.66
CA THR A 68 13.64 7.69 2.84
C THR A 68 13.39 6.21 2.64
N ASN A 69 12.14 5.74 2.84
CA ASN A 69 11.77 4.33 2.71
C ASN A 69 10.46 4.18 1.92
N ILE A 70 10.44 3.26 0.96
CA ILE A 70 9.28 2.97 0.11
C ILE A 70 8.98 1.48 0.17
N ALA A 71 7.72 1.11 0.44
CA ALA A 71 7.22 -0.23 0.18
C ALA A 71 6.39 -0.20 -1.11
N VAL A 72 6.68 -1.09 -2.05
CA VAL A 72 5.91 -1.27 -3.28
C VAL A 72 5.13 -2.57 -3.18
N LEU A 73 3.81 -2.50 -3.33
CA LEU A 73 2.94 -3.66 -3.22
C LEU A 73 2.38 -4.12 -4.56
N ASP A 74 2.63 -5.37 -4.86
CA ASP A 74 2.12 -6.06 -6.03
C ASP A 74 1.06 -7.09 -5.65
N ARG A 75 -0.07 -7.05 -6.37
CA ARG A 75 -1.15 -8.04 -6.25
C ARG A 75 -0.97 -9.17 -7.27
N THR A 76 0.26 -9.64 -7.42
CA THR A 76 0.65 -10.73 -8.32
C THR A 76 1.85 -11.49 -7.74
N LYS A 77 2.19 -12.62 -8.36
CA LYS A 77 3.41 -13.36 -8.09
C LYS A 77 3.98 -13.82 -9.43
N GLU A 78 5.20 -13.40 -9.73
CA GLU A 78 6.00 -13.87 -10.87
C GLU A 78 7.08 -14.82 -10.35
N PRO A 79 6.88 -16.16 -10.36
CA PRO A 79 7.86 -17.10 -9.83
C PRO A 79 9.19 -17.02 -10.60
N GLY A 80 10.30 -16.88 -9.88
CA GLY A 80 11.64 -16.82 -10.46
C GLY A 80 12.08 -15.43 -10.94
N ALA A 81 11.20 -14.42 -10.89
CA ALA A 81 11.58 -13.05 -11.18
C ALA A 81 12.37 -12.42 -10.01
N GLU A 82 13.26 -11.48 -10.33
CA GLU A 82 13.99 -10.63 -9.36
C GLU A 82 13.06 -9.72 -8.53
N GLY A 83 11.80 -9.57 -8.96
CA GLY A 83 10.78 -8.80 -8.28
C GLY A 83 9.51 -8.71 -9.10
N GLU A 84 8.43 -8.29 -8.46
CA GLU A 84 7.13 -8.11 -9.08
C GLU A 84 7.09 -6.85 -9.99
N PRO A 85 6.13 -6.74 -10.92
CA PRO A 85 6.14 -5.71 -11.98
C PRO A 85 6.21 -4.27 -11.47
N LEU A 86 5.33 -3.88 -10.54
CA LEU A 86 5.30 -2.50 -10.07
C LEU A 86 6.55 -2.18 -9.25
N TYR A 87 7.01 -3.11 -8.42
CA TYR A 87 8.30 -2.99 -7.73
C TYR A 87 9.45 -2.71 -8.69
N LYS A 88 9.58 -3.47 -9.78
CA LYS A 88 10.62 -3.26 -10.80
C LYS A 88 10.52 -1.90 -11.46
N ASP A 89 9.32 -1.46 -11.83
CA ASP A 89 9.13 -0.15 -12.46
C ASP A 89 9.51 1.01 -11.53
N VAL A 90 9.17 0.91 -10.23
CA VAL A 90 9.53 1.92 -9.23
C VAL A 90 11.03 1.95 -8.98
N ILE A 91 11.68 0.79 -8.87
CA ILE A 91 13.14 0.68 -8.74
C ILE A 91 13.82 1.35 -9.94
N THR A 92 13.42 1.01 -11.17
CA THR A 92 13.98 1.59 -12.39
C THR A 92 13.78 3.10 -12.43
N ALA A 93 12.57 3.59 -12.11
CA ALA A 93 12.28 5.03 -12.09
C ALA A 93 13.16 5.80 -11.09
N LEU A 94 13.36 5.26 -9.89
CA LEU A 94 14.20 5.88 -8.87
C LEU A 94 15.69 5.82 -9.24
N ALA A 95 16.14 4.71 -9.84
CA ALA A 95 17.52 4.55 -10.30
C ALA A 95 17.85 5.53 -11.44
N GLU A 96 16.99 5.62 -12.46
CA GLU A 96 17.16 6.59 -13.56
C GLU A 96 17.11 8.03 -13.05
N HIS A 97 16.20 8.34 -12.12
CA HIS A 97 16.11 9.67 -11.52
C HIS A 97 17.38 10.06 -10.76
N GLN A 98 17.97 9.11 -10.04
CA GLN A 98 19.22 9.31 -9.30
C GLN A 98 20.41 9.59 -10.23
N MET A 99 20.37 9.10 -11.47
CA MET A 99 21.37 9.36 -12.51
C MET A 99 21.15 10.69 -13.23
N SER A 100 20.07 11.42 -12.94
CA SER A 100 19.77 12.72 -13.53
C SER A 100 20.47 13.88 -12.81
N ASP A 101 20.64 15.01 -13.49
CA ASP A 101 21.23 16.23 -12.92
C ASP A 101 20.30 16.97 -11.93
N ARG A 102 19.12 16.43 -11.63
CA ARG A 102 18.09 17.07 -10.80
C ARG A 102 17.60 16.13 -9.69
N PRO A 103 18.45 15.79 -8.70
CA PRO A 103 18.05 14.90 -7.62
C PRO A 103 16.88 15.52 -6.83
N ARG A 104 15.85 14.72 -6.63
CA ARG A 104 14.65 15.13 -5.85
C ARG A 104 14.79 14.78 -4.38
N PHE A 105 15.45 13.66 -4.10
CA PHE A 105 15.67 13.15 -2.75
C PHE A 105 17.10 13.50 -2.31
N LYS A 106 17.28 13.74 -1.02
CA LYS A 106 18.62 13.98 -0.44
C LYS A 106 19.55 12.77 -0.61
N ALA A 107 18.96 11.57 -0.56
CA ALA A 107 19.62 10.30 -0.82
C ALA A 107 18.61 9.35 -1.48
N PRO A 108 19.05 8.34 -2.24
CA PRO A 108 18.15 7.34 -2.83
C PRO A 108 17.30 6.68 -1.72
N PRO A 109 15.95 6.71 -1.82
CA PRO A 109 15.11 6.00 -0.89
C PRO A 109 15.37 4.49 -0.93
N LYS A 110 15.37 3.83 0.23
CA LYS A 110 15.37 2.37 0.28
C LYS A 110 14.01 1.86 -0.18
N VAL A 111 14.01 0.87 -1.07
CA VAL A 111 12.77 0.30 -1.62
C VAL A 111 12.68 -1.17 -1.24
N VAL A 112 11.52 -1.58 -0.73
CA VAL A 112 11.18 -2.99 -0.48
C VAL A 112 9.94 -3.37 -1.28
N GLY A 113 9.95 -4.55 -1.89
CA GLY A 113 8.82 -5.15 -2.59
C GLY A 113 8.02 -6.08 -1.67
N GLY A 114 6.70 -6.02 -1.78
CA GLY A 114 5.78 -6.85 -1.02
C GLY A 114 4.65 -7.40 -1.87
N ARG A 115 4.19 -8.61 -1.55
CA ARG A 115 3.00 -9.21 -2.17
C ARG A 115 1.82 -9.24 -1.21
N TYR A 116 0.64 -8.98 -1.76
CA TYR A 116 -0.61 -9.00 -1.01
C TYR A 116 -1.78 -9.51 -1.86
N GLY A 117 -2.89 -9.87 -1.21
CA GLY A 117 -4.20 -9.93 -1.86
C GLY A 117 -4.40 -10.97 -2.98
N LEU A 118 -3.52 -11.96 -3.12
CA LEU A 118 -3.65 -13.02 -4.13
C LEU A 118 -4.91 -13.86 -3.87
N GLY A 119 -5.70 -14.11 -4.92
CA GLY A 119 -6.92 -14.91 -4.80
C GLY A 119 -7.94 -14.32 -3.82
N SER A 120 -8.07 -13.00 -3.79
CA SER A 120 -8.94 -12.28 -2.85
C SER A 120 -8.59 -12.49 -1.37
N LYS A 121 -7.33 -12.83 -1.06
CA LYS A 121 -6.83 -12.78 0.31
C LYS A 121 -7.06 -11.38 0.89
N GLU A 122 -7.49 -11.35 2.15
CA GLU A 122 -7.77 -10.10 2.87
C GLU A 122 -6.54 -9.17 2.91
N PHE A 123 -6.79 -7.87 2.86
CA PHE A 123 -5.77 -6.83 2.96
C PHE A 123 -6.30 -5.68 3.84
N SER A 124 -6.23 -5.91 5.15
CA SER A 124 -6.85 -5.04 6.15
C SER A 124 -5.93 -3.91 6.62
N PRO A 125 -6.46 -2.86 7.28
CA PRO A 125 -5.65 -1.81 7.89
C PRO A 125 -4.55 -2.31 8.85
N ALA A 126 -4.82 -3.41 9.56
CA ALA A 126 -3.84 -4.06 10.41
C ALA A 126 -2.60 -4.53 9.63
N MET A 127 -2.82 -5.16 8.48
CA MET A 127 -1.74 -5.61 7.59
C MET A 127 -0.96 -4.42 7.02
N ILE A 128 -1.65 -3.34 6.66
CA ILE A 128 -1.05 -2.12 6.14
C ILE A 128 -0.19 -1.43 7.20
N LYS A 129 -0.67 -1.36 8.45
CA LYS A 129 0.13 -0.88 9.57
C LYS A 129 1.38 -1.74 9.78
N GLY A 130 1.26 -3.06 9.68
CA GLY A 130 2.42 -3.97 9.72
C GLY A 130 3.50 -3.65 8.66
N ILE A 131 3.10 -3.18 7.48
CA ILE A 131 4.04 -2.75 6.43
C ILE A 131 4.73 -1.43 6.83
N TYR A 132 4.00 -0.44 7.35
CA TYR A 132 4.62 0.80 7.84
C TYR A 132 5.55 0.57 9.04
N ASP A 133 5.24 -0.41 9.89
CA ASP A 133 6.10 -0.84 10.99
C ASP A 133 7.37 -1.54 10.48
N GLU A 134 7.26 -2.33 9.41
CA GLU A 134 8.42 -2.90 8.73
C GLU A 134 9.32 -1.80 8.14
N LEU A 135 8.74 -0.78 7.51
CA LEU A 135 9.47 0.37 6.97
C LEU A 135 10.15 1.23 8.03
N ALA A 136 9.73 1.15 9.29
CA ALA A 136 10.38 1.85 10.40
C ALA A 136 11.63 1.11 10.93
N LYS A 137 11.83 -0.15 10.55
CA LYS A 137 12.98 -0.94 11.01
C LYS A 137 14.27 -0.46 10.32
N PRO A 138 15.43 -0.53 10.99
CA PRO A 138 16.72 -0.22 10.37
C PRO A 138 17.01 -1.06 9.11
N GLN A 139 16.55 -2.31 9.13
CA GLN A 139 16.61 -3.27 8.04
C GLN A 139 15.22 -3.83 7.78
N ALA A 140 14.49 -3.17 6.87
CA ALA A 140 13.21 -3.66 6.40
C ALA A 140 13.39 -4.92 5.54
N LYS A 141 12.53 -5.91 5.73
CA LYS A 141 12.49 -7.14 4.95
C LYS A 141 12.04 -6.84 3.51
N ASN A 142 12.90 -7.14 2.54
CA ASN A 142 12.54 -7.08 1.12
C ASN A 142 11.86 -8.39 0.67
N HIS A 143 11.11 -8.34 -0.45
CA HIS A 143 10.37 -9.46 -1.04
C HIS A 143 9.44 -10.17 -0.07
N PHE A 144 8.73 -9.39 0.75
CA PHE A 144 7.87 -9.91 1.79
C PHE A 144 6.49 -10.34 1.26
N THR A 145 5.74 -11.03 2.12
CA THR A 145 4.31 -11.29 1.94
C THR A 145 3.54 -10.71 3.12
N VAL A 146 2.29 -10.34 2.92
CA VAL A 146 1.39 -9.94 4.02
C VAL A 146 0.04 -10.63 3.88
N GLY A 147 -0.55 -11.00 5.02
CA GLY A 147 -1.83 -11.71 5.09
C GLY A 147 -1.71 -13.24 5.17
N ILE A 148 -0.50 -13.80 5.04
CA ILE A 148 -0.23 -15.23 5.24
C ILE A 148 0.80 -15.45 6.34
N ILE A 149 0.86 -16.66 6.87
CA ILE A 149 2.00 -17.16 7.64
C ILE A 149 2.81 -18.00 6.66
N ASP A 150 4.07 -17.61 6.44
CA ASP A 150 5.00 -18.31 5.57
C ASP A 150 6.12 -18.89 6.44
N ASP A 151 5.85 -20.06 7.00
CA ASP A 151 6.75 -20.81 7.87
C ASP A 151 7.83 -21.59 7.10
N VAL A 152 7.79 -21.54 5.77
CA VAL A 152 8.77 -22.20 4.90
C VAL A 152 9.89 -21.24 4.50
N GLN A 153 9.56 -20.07 3.94
CA GLN A 153 10.56 -19.09 3.50
C GLN A 153 10.70 -17.92 4.49
N GLY A 154 9.83 -17.80 5.49
CA GLY A 154 9.91 -16.75 6.50
C GLY A 154 9.67 -15.35 5.94
N ARG A 155 9.01 -15.22 4.78
CA ARG A 155 8.86 -13.92 4.09
C ARG A 155 7.67 -13.10 4.56
N ASN A 156 6.77 -13.67 5.36
CA ASN A 156 5.64 -12.90 5.85
C ASN A 156 6.06 -11.79 6.83
N LEU A 157 5.29 -10.70 6.84
CA LEU A 157 5.34 -9.69 7.88
C LEU A 157 4.44 -10.09 9.05
N ALA A 158 4.81 -9.62 10.25
CA ALA A 158 3.93 -9.66 11.40
C ALA A 158 3.01 -8.44 11.39
N TRP A 159 1.78 -8.60 11.87
CA TRP A 159 0.85 -7.50 12.10
C TRP A 159 -0.01 -7.79 13.33
N ASP A 160 -0.51 -6.76 13.99
CA ASP A 160 -1.45 -6.89 15.09
C ASP A 160 -2.88 -7.08 14.55
N PRO A 161 -3.50 -8.28 14.66
CA PRO A 161 -4.84 -8.52 14.13
C PRO A 161 -5.94 -7.74 14.87
N THR A 162 -5.64 -7.18 16.04
CA THR A 162 -6.57 -6.39 16.85
C THR A 162 -6.60 -4.92 16.46
N PHE A 163 -5.65 -4.45 15.64
CA PHE A 163 -5.59 -3.08 15.17
C PHE A 163 -6.86 -2.67 14.42
N ARG A 164 -7.40 -1.48 14.75
CA ARG A 164 -8.58 -0.88 14.12
C ARG A 164 -8.34 0.61 13.91
N THR A 165 -8.73 1.12 12.75
CA THR A 165 -8.67 2.54 12.38
C THR A 165 -9.76 3.35 13.08
N ASP A 166 -9.73 4.68 12.97
CA ASP A 166 -10.79 5.53 13.52
C ASP A 166 -12.09 5.40 12.70
N ALA A 167 -11.99 5.10 11.40
CA ALA A 167 -13.14 4.80 10.54
C ALA A 167 -13.96 3.60 11.06
N ASN A 168 -13.29 2.60 11.64
CA ASN A 168 -13.95 1.47 12.31
C ASN A 168 -14.85 1.91 13.47
N ARG A 169 -14.47 2.96 14.21
CA ARG A 169 -15.21 3.47 15.37
C ARG A 169 -16.34 4.41 14.98
N ASN A 170 -16.18 5.13 13.88
CA ASN A 170 -17.13 6.14 13.41
C ASN A 170 -18.22 5.58 12.49
N THR A 171 -18.08 4.33 12.05
CA THR A 171 -18.98 3.69 11.09
C THR A 171 -19.72 2.52 11.74
N ARG A 172 -21.02 2.40 11.49
CA ARG A 172 -21.77 1.21 11.88
C ARG A 172 -21.37 0.04 10.97
N GLN A 173 -20.91 -1.05 11.57
CA GLN A 173 -20.51 -2.25 10.85
C GLN A 173 -21.50 -3.38 11.16
N CYS A 174 -22.00 -4.04 10.12
CA CYS A 174 -22.99 -5.10 10.24
C CYS A 174 -22.46 -6.38 9.58
N LEU A 175 -22.67 -7.53 10.22
CA LEU A 175 -22.33 -8.85 9.69
C LEU A 175 -23.60 -9.70 9.66
N PHE A 176 -23.90 -10.25 8.49
CA PHE A 176 -25.10 -11.06 8.25
C PHE A 176 -24.67 -12.45 7.79
N TYR A 177 -25.10 -13.47 8.53
CA TYR A 177 -24.93 -14.86 8.14
C TYR A 177 -26.25 -15.34 7.52
N GLY A 178 -26.18 -15.84 6.29
CA GLY A 178 -27.33 -16.40 5.57
C GLY A 178 -26.97 -17.71 4.88
N LEU A 179 -27.98 -18.53 4.59
CA LEU A 179 -27.84 -19.72 3.75
C LEU A 179 -27.88 -19.36 2.26
N GLY A 180 -27.34 -20.27 1.44
CA GLY A 180 -27.45 -20.14 -0.02
C GLY A 180 -28.91 -20.05 -0.46
N SER A 181 -29.27 -18.96 -1.13
CA SER A 181 -30.61 -18.67 -1.66
C SER A 181 -31.70 -18.33 -0.63
N ASP A 182 -31.35 -17.96 0.61
CA ASP A 182 -32.33 -17.59 1.66
C ASP A 182 -32.85 -16.14 1.56
N GLY A 183 -32.36 -15.35 0.61
CA GLY A 183 -32.72 -13.94 0.42
C GLY A 183 -31.89 -12.93 1.20
N THR A 184 -31.00 -13.34 2.11
CA THR A 184 -30.19 -12.46 2.95
C THR A 184 -29.35 -11.47 2.13
N VAL A 185 -28.72 -11.92 1.05
CA VAL A 185 -27.90 -11.05 0.18
C VAL A 185 -28.76 -10.00 -0.52
N SER A 186 -29.95 -10.35 -1.02
CA SER A 186 -30.85 -9.42 -1.70
C SER A 186 -31.43 -8.39 -0.74
N ALA A 187 -31.80 -8.81 0.47
CA ALA A 187 -32.30 -7.92 1.52
C ALA A 187 -31.23 -6.86 1.91
N ASN A 188 -29.97 -7.28 2.06
CA ASN A 188 -28.87 -6.38 2.37
C ASN A 188 -28.58 -5.40 1.23
N LYS A 189 -28.63 -5.84 -0.03
CA LYS A 189 -28.49 -4.95 -1.19
C LYS A 189 -29.57 -3.87 -1.23
N ASN A 190 -30.81 -4.18 -0.88
CA ASN A 190 -31.92 -3.20 -0.88
C ASN A 190 -31.89 -2.22 0.30
N SER A 191 -31.28 -2.63 1.42
CA SER A 191 -31.35 -1.87 2.69
C SER A 191 -30.13 -0.99 2.93
N ILE A 192 -28.99 -1.28 2.30
CA ILE A 192 -27.68 -0.68 2.60
C ILE A 192 -27.08 0.05 1.38
N ILE A 193 -27.37 -0.41 0.16
CA ILE A 193 -26.89 0.16 -1.11
C ILE A 193 -28.02 0.94 -1.77
#